data_AF-A0A9E0PVX4-F1
#
_entry.id   AF-A0A9E0PVX4-F1
#
_cell.length_a   1.000
_cell.length_b   1.000
_cell.length_c   1.000
_cell.angle_alpha   90.00
_cell.angle_beta   90.00
_cell.angle_gamma   90.00
#
_symmetry.space_group_name_H-M   'P 1'
#
loop_
_entity.id
_entity.type
_entity.pdbx_description
1 polymer ?
#
loop_
_entity_poly.entity_id
_entity_poly.type
_entity_poly.pdbx_seq_one_letter_code
_entity_poly.pdbx_strand_id
1 'polypeptide(L)'
;MSSTSNSSSSKPAWPPLGRLLPFIVLAGVFVFGLSFPISNFFIVRVKLLDQSGNAAFAPVSKILQSSCVDCHSATTDLVAYPFYAKFPIAKDTIARDMLEGQKEFVLTKAQISGTELISNIALAKIATVVEEGSMPPIRYKALHWDASLNREQRQAILSYIQSRNQQN
;
A
#
# COMPACT_ATOMS: atom_id res chain seq x y z
N MET A 1 -7.39 -55.84 -55.06
CA MET A 1 -6.03 -55.35 -54.79
C MET A 1 -5.81 -54.17 -55.71
N SER A 2 -5.48 -52.94 -55.34
CA SER A 2 -5.35 -52.25 -54.06
C SER A 2 -5.42 -50.77 -54.41
N SER A 3 -5.94 -49.99 -53.48
CA SER A 3 -6.12 -48.54 -53.44
C SER A 3 -4.93 -47.71 -53.94
N THR A 4 -5.18 -46.48 -54.38
CA THR A 4 -4.48 -45.28 -53.86
C THR A 4 -5.32 -44.03 -54.14
N SER A 5 -5.88 -43.47 -53.07
CA SER A 5 -6.53 -42.16 -53.04
C SER A 5 -5.48 -41.05 -52.92
N ASN A 6 -5.63 -40.00 -53.73
CA ASN A 6 -4.76 -38.83 -53.71
C ASN A 6 -5.23 -37.85 -52.63
N SER A 7 -4.46 -37.68 -51.54
CA SER A 7 -4.78 -36.74 -50.46
C SER A 7 -4.11 -35.38 -50.70
N SER A 8 -4.89 -34.43 -51.23
CA SER A 8 -4.51 -33.02 -51.29
C SER A 8 -4.51 -32.44 -49.87
N SER A 9 -3.32 -32.21 -49.30
CA SER A 9 -3.15 -31.59 -48.00
C SER A 9 -3.10 -30.06 -48.15
N SER A 10 -4.25 -29.41 -47.96
CA SER A 10 -4.32 -27.94 -47.85
C SER A 10 -3.65 -27.50 -46.54
N LYS A 11 -2.48 -26.87 -46.62
CA LYS A 11 -1.84 -26.24 -45.46
C LYS A 11 -2.70 -25.08 -44.96
N PRO A 12 -2.89 -24.91 -43.64
CA PRO A 12 -3.69 -23.80 -43.11
C PRO A 12 -3.02 -22.46 -43.46
N ALA A 13 -3.78 -21.55 -44.09
CA ALA A 13 -3.34 -20.20 -44.39
C ALA A 13 -3.37 -19.37 -43.11
N TRP A 14 -2.22 -19.25 -42.44
CA TRP A 14 -2.08 -18.34 -41.31
C TRP A 14 -2.18 -16.89 -41.80
N PRO A 15 -2.88 -16.00 -41.08
CA PRO A 15 -2.91 -14.59 -41.43
C PRO A 15 -1.47 -14.04 -41.39
N PRO A 16 -1.11 -13.10 -42.29
CA PRO A 16 0.24 -12.56 -42.35
C PRO A 16 0.59 -11.93 -41.00
N LEU A 17 1.77 -12.25 -40.47
CA LEU A 17 2.22 -11.89 -39.11
C LEU A 17 2.01 -10.40 -38.76
N GLY A 18 2.14 -9.51 -39.75
CA GLY A 18 1.90 -8.07 -39.59
C GLY A 18 0.45 -7.66 -39.27
N ARG A 19 -0.54 -8.51 -39.59
CA ARG A 19 -1.96 -8.26 -39.29
C ARG A 19 -2.34 -8.66 -37.86
N LEU A 20 -1.51 -9.50 -37.22
CA LEU A 20 -1.63 -9.88 -35.81
C LEU A 20 -0.87 -8.92 -34.87
N LEU A 21 0.11 -8.18 -35.40
CA LEU A 21 0.90 -7.21 -34.65
C LEU A 21 0.06 -6.23 -33.80
N PRO A 22 -1.01 -5.56 -34.30
CA PRO A 22 -1.82 -4.68 -33.46
C PRO A 22 -2.56 -5.42 -32.34
N PHE A 23 -3.01 -6.66 -32.58
CA PHE A 23 -3.66 -7.49 -31.55
C PHE A 23 -2.66 -7.95 -30.47
N ILE A 24 -1.42 -8.27 -30.87
CA ILE A 24 -0.34 -8.63 -29.96
C ILE A 24 0.08 -7.41 -29.12
N VAL A 25 0.20 -6.23 -29.73
CA VAL A 25 0.50 -4.98 -29.02
C VAL A 25 -0.63 -4.62 -28.05
N LEU A 26 -1.89 -4.71 -28.48
CA LEU A 26 -3.06 -4.46 -27.62
C LEU A 26 -3.13 -5.45 -26.45
N ALA A 27 -2.91 -6.74 -26.71
CA ALA A 27 -2.84 -7.76 -25.67
C ALA A 27 -1.67 -7.53 -24.71
N GLY A 28 -0.50 -7.14 -25.21
CA GLY A 28 0.66 -6.76 -24.40
C GLY A 28 0.37 -5.57 -23.48
N VAL A 29 -0.25 -4.50 -24.01
CA VAL A 29 -0.67 -3.32 -23.23
C VAL A 29 -1.72 -3.70 -22.18
N PHE A 30 -2.67 -4.58 -22.51
CA PHE A 30 -3.68 -5.04 -21.55
C PHE A 30 -3.06 -5.89 -20.43
N VAL A 31 -2.17 -6.82 -20.76
CA VAL A 31 -1.44 -7.64 -19.78
C VAL A 31 -0.54 -6.78 -18.90
N PHE A 32 0.18 -5.81 -19.47
CA PHE A 32 0.97 -4.85 -18.68
C PHE A 32 0.10 -3.91 -17.84
N GLY A 33 -1.03 -3.45 -18.37
CA GLY A 33 -1.98 -2.59 -17.66
C GLY A 33 -2.61 -3.29 -16.46
N LEU A 34 -2.91 -4.60 -16.58
CA LEU A 34 -3.38 -5.43 -15.46
C LEU A 34 -2.26 -5.84 -14.50
N SER A 35 -0.99 -5.87 -14.94
CA SER A 35 0.13 -6.22 -14.06
C SER A 35 0.30 -5.23 -12.89
N PHE A 36 -0.07 -3.96 -13.09
CA PHE A 36 0.05 -2.91 -12.08
C PHE A 36 -0.89 -3.12 -10.87
N PRO A 37 -2.22 -3.28 -11.04
CA PRO A 37 -3.12 -3.59 -9.92
C PRO A 37 -2.86 -4.98 -9.30
N ILE A 38 -2.50 -5.99 -10.12
CA ILE A 38 -2.19 -7.34 -9.62
C ILE A 38 -0.96 -7.31 -8.69
N SER A 39 0.05 -6.49 -9.01
CA SER A 39 1.26 -6.38 -8.17
C SER A 39 0.97 -5.79 -6.79
N ASN A 40 -0.08 -4.96 -6.65
CA ASN A 40 -0.49 -4.40 -5.36
C ASN A 40 -1.18 -5.46 -4.47
N PHE A 41 -1.78 -6.48 -5.06
CA PHE A 41 -2.46 -7.57 -4.33
C PHE A 41 -1.47 -8.49 -3.58
N PHE A 42 -0.23 -8.60 -4.08
CA PHE A 42 0.81 -9.46 -3.47
C PHE A 42 1.65 -8.75 -2.39
N ILE A 43 1.30 -7.52 -2.00
CA ILE A 43 1.98 -6.81 -0.92
C ILE A 43 1.61 -7.47 0.42
N VAL A 44 2.52 -8.30 0.94
CA VAL A 44 2.36 -8.95 2.25
C VAL A 44 2.63 -7.95 3.36
N ARG A 45 1.62 -7.67 4.18
CA ARG A 45 1.73 -6.81 5.36
C ARG A 45 1.89 -7.68 6.60
N VAL A 46 2.93 -7.42 7.39
CA VAL A 46 3.06 -8.01 8.72
C VAL A 46 1.95 -7.43 9.61
N LYS A 47 1.09 -8.30 10.13
CA LYS A 47 0.04 -7.90 11.08
C LYS A 47 0.53 -8.17 12.50
N LEU A 48 0.68 -7.11 13.27
CA LEU A 48 0.96 -7.17 14.69
C LEU A 48 -0.35 -7.38 15.45
N LEU A 49 -0.33 -8.31 16.40
CA LEU A 49 -1.43 -8.48 17.34
C LEU A 49 -1.40 -7.32 18.35
N ASP A 50 -2.58 -6.80 18.66
CA ASP A 50 -2.77 -5.86 19.75
C ASP A 50 -2.57 -6.57 21.10
N GLN A 51 -1.67 -6.02 21.91
CA GLN A 51 -1.27 -6.49 23.23
C GLN A 51 -1.52 -5.43 24.31
N SER A 52 -2.21 -4.33 23.97
CA SER A 52 -2.47 -3.23 24.90
C SER A 52 -3.44 -3.57 26.04
N GLY A 53 -4.29 -4.58 25.84
CA GLY A 53 -5.44 -4.83 26.72
C GLY A 53 -6.47 -3.69 26.71
N ASN A 54 -6.37 -2.72 25.78
CA ASN A 54 -7.21 -1.54 25.72
C ASN A 54 -8.11 -1.61 24.47
N ALA A 55 -9.41 -1.79 24.69
CA ALA A 55 -10.40 -1.87 23.62
C ALA A 55 -10.45 -0.61 22.72
N ALA A 56 -10.11 0.57 23.25
CA ALA A 56 -10.03 1.80 22.48
C ALA A 56 -8.77 1.85 21.59
N PHE A 57 -7.70 1.13 21.95
CA PHE A 57 -6.47 1.10 21.16
C PHE A 57 -6.52 0.06 20.02
N ALA A 58 -7.21 -1.06 20.19
CA ALA A 58 -7.35 -2.10 19.17
C ALA A 58 -7.67 -1.59 17.74
N PRO A 59 -8.68 -0.70 17.54
CA PRO A 59 -8.94 -0.14 16.21
C PRO A 59 -7.81 0.81 15.74
N VAL A 60 -7.21 1.57 16.66
CA VAL A 60 -6.11 2.49 16.35
C VAL A 60 -4.87 1.74 15.90
N SER A 61 -4.50 0.65 16.57
CA SER A 61 -3.38 -0.21 16.17
C SER A 61 -3.54 -0.69 14.72
N LYS A 62 -4.75 -1.12 14.33
CA LYS A 62 -5.03 -1.55 12.94
C LYS A 62 -4.83 -0.40 11.95
N ILE A 63 -5.25 0.82 12.30
CA ILE A 63 -5.12 1.99 11.44
C ILE A 63 -3.65 2.41 11.30
N LEU A 64 -2.89 2.41 12.40
CA LEU A 64 -1.45 2.70 12.36
C LEU A 64 -0.73 1.73 11.42
N GLN A 65 -1.03 0.43 11.52
CA GLN A 65 -0.47 -0.63 10.67
C GLN A 65 -0.85 -0.51 9.19
N SER A 66 -2.04 0.00 8.86
CA SER A 66 -2.50 0.08 7.47
C SER A 66 -2.16 1.41 6.80
N SER A 67 -2.05 2.49 7.57
CA SER A 67 -2.07 3.86 7.04
C SER A 67 -0.88 4.73 7.46
N CYS A 68 -0.11 4.33 8.48
CA CYS A 68 0.95 5.17 9.04
C CYS A 68 2.35 4.55 8.91
N VAL A 69 2.49 3.23 9.11
CA VAL A 69 3.79 2.56 9.19
C VAL A 69 4.63 2.65 7.92
N ASP A 70 4.01 2.83 6.74
CA ASP A 70 4.73 2.92 5.48
C ASP A 70 5.71 4.10 5.42
N CYS A 71 5.41 5.18 6.15
CA CYS A 71 6.28 6.34 6.25
C CYS A 71 6.82 6.56 7.66
N HIS A 72 6.10 6.13 8.70
CA HIS A 72 6.46 6.43 10.10
C HIS A 72 7.07 5.27 10.88
N SER A 73 7.26 4.07 10.29
CA SER A 73 7.85 2.97 11.05
C SER A 73 9.35 3.17 11.34
N ALA A 74 9.77 2.76 12.54
CA ALA A 74 11.18 2.63 12.92
C ALA A 74 11.92 1.51 12.17
N THR A 75 11.17 0.53 11.63
CA THR A 75 11.72 -0.71 11.10
C THR A 75 11.13 -1.02 9.73
N THR A 76 11.98 -1.46 8.81
CA THR A 76 11.58 -1.70 7.41
C THR A 76 10.66 -2.90 7.22
N ASP A 77 10.54 -3.79 8.20
CA ASP A 77 9.72 -5.00 8.09
C ASP A 77 8.21 -4.76 8.26
N LEU A 78 7.82 -3.58 8.76
CA LEU A 78 6.42 -3.15 8.79
C LEU A 78 6.02 -2.34 7.55
N VAL A 79 7.00 -1.89 6.77
CA VAL A 79 6.80 -1.07 5.58
C VAL A 79 6.49 -1.97 4.40
N ALA A 80 5.41 -1.70 3.70
CA ALA A 80 5.05 -2.48 2.54
C ALA A 80 5.45 -1.75 1.25
N TYR A 81 6.57 -2.17 0.69
CA TYR A 81 7.12 -1.56 -0.51
C TYR A 81 6.39 -2.05 -1.77
N PRO A 82 5.93 -1.13 -2.63
CA PRO A 82 5.43 -1.52 -3.94
C PRO A 82 6.57 -2.04 -4.82
N PHE A 83 6.27 -2.88 -5.81
CA PHE A 83 7.29 -3.48 -6.69
C PHE A 83 8.15 -2.43 -7.41
N TYR A 84 7.56 -1.28 -7.75
CA TYR A 84 8.24 -0.17 -8.42
C TYR A 84 9.19 0.61 -7.51
N ALA A 85 9.18 0.37 -6.18
CA ALA A 85 10.12 1.00 -5.24
C ALA A 85 11.60 0.66 -5.51
N LYS A 86 11.86 -0.32 -6.39
CA LYS A 86 13.22 -0.70 -6.83
C LYS A 86 13.74 0.18 -7.97
N PHE A 87 12.88 0.94 -8.66
CA PHE A 87 13.31 1.79 -9.78
C PHE A 87 13.97 3.08 -9.28
N PRO A 88 15.05 3.59 -9.91
CA PRO A 88 15.86 4.68 -9.36
C PRO A 88 15.06 5.92 -8.93
N ILE A 89 14.16 6.41 -9.78
CA ILE A 89 13.37 7.62 -9.50
C ILE A 89 12.37 7.39 -8.35
N ALA A 90 11.69 6.24 -8.36
CA ALA A 90 10.72 5.90 -7.33
C ALA A 90 11.40 5.60 -5.99
N LYS A 91 12.50 4.86 -6.01
CA LYS A 91 13.32 4.52 -4.84
C LYS A 91 13.72 5.77 -4.08
N ASP A 92 14.32 6.74 -4.77
CA ASP A 92 14.83 7.95 -4.12
C ASP A 92 13.69 8.83 -3.60
N THR A 93 12.57 8.89 -4.32
CA THR A 93 11.40 9.66 -3.89
C THR A 93 10.74 9.04 -2.66
N ILE A 94 10.49 7.73 -2.67
CA ILE A 94 9.95 6.99 -1.53
C ILE A 94 10.87 7.12 -0.31
N ALA A 95 12.18 6.93 -0.49
CA ALA A 95 13.14 7.07 0.60
C ALA A 95 13.11 8.49 1.20
N ARG A 96 13.04 9.54 0.38
CA ARG A 96 12.91 10.92 0.86
C ARG A 96 11.60 11.15 1.61
N ASP A 97 10.47 10.69 1.09
CA ASP A 97 9.17 10.86 1.76
C ASP A 97 9.12 10.10 3.09
N MET A 98 9.69 8.90 3.17
CA MET A 98 9.84 8.16 4.43
C MET A 98 10.72 8.92 5.44
N LEU A 99 11.88 9.43 5.01
CA LEU A 99 12.76 10.21 5.87
C LEU A 99 12.07 11.47 6.39
N GLU A 100 11.28 12.15 5.56
CA GLU A 100 10.52 13.33 5.98
C GLU A 100 9.43 12.98 6.99
N GLY A 101 8.67 11.89 6.74
CA GLY A 101 7.68 11.41 7.70
C GLY A 101 8.29 11.05 9.06
N GLN A 102 9.43 10.36 9.07
CA GLN A 102 10.13 9.95 10.30
C GLN A 102 10.68 11.13 11.11
N LYS A 103 10.96 12.29 10.49
CA LYS A 103 11.35 13.50 11.23
C LYS A 103 10.22 14.02 12.11
N GLU A 104 8.97 13.81 11.72
CA GLU A 104 7.84 14.27 12.51
C GLU A 104 7.60 13.40 13.73
N PHE A 105 7.55 12.07 13.52
CA PHE A 105 7.53 11.07 14.57
C PHE A 105 7.84 9.69 13.98
N VAL A 106 8.24 8.78 14.88
CA VAL A 106 8.52 7.39 14.57
C VAL A 106 7.62 6.49 15.41
N LEU A 107 7.10 5.42 14.80
CA LEU A 107 6.32 4.36 15.43
C LEU A 107 7.16 3.09 15.53
N THR A 108 7.33 2.60 16.76
CA THR A 108 7.99 1.31 17.02
C THR A 108 6.98 0.17 16.98
N LYS A 109 7.46 -1.07 16.81
CA LYS A 109 6.62 -2.28 16.94
C LYS A 109 5.89 -2.31 18.28
N ALA A 110 6.59 -1.97 19.36
CA ALA A 110 6.05 -1.98 20.72
C ALA A 110 4.92 -0.96 20.88
N GLN A 111 5.05 0.22 20.28
CA GLN A 111 4.00 1.23 20.26
C GLN A 111 2.79 0.80 19.43
N ILE A 112 3.02 0.14 18.30
CA ILE A 112 1.94 -0.33 17.42
C ILE A 112 1.20 -1.52 18.03
N SER A 113 1.89 -2.45 18.68
CA SER A 113 1.27 -3.53 19.45
C SER A 113 0.67 -3.06 20.77
N GLY A 114 0.96 -1.82 21.19
CA GLY A 114 0.46 -1.24 22.43
C GLY A 114 1.12 -1.77 23.70
N THR A 115 2.25 -2.47 23.56
CA THR A 115 3.10 -2.85 24.71
C THR A 115 3.86 -1.65 25.26
N GLU A 116 4.07 -0.62 24.43
CA GLU A 116 4.57 0.69 24.83
C GLU A 116 3.59 1.79 24.44
N LEU A 117 3.63 2.89 25.20
CA LEU A 117 2.81 4.05 24.91
C LEU A 117 3.45 4.92 23.82
N ILE A 118 2.62 5.37 22.87
CA ILE A 118 2.98 6.49 21.99
C ILE A 118 3.09 7.75 22.87
N SER A 119 4.11 8.56 22.62
CA SER A 119 4.37 9.80 23.39
C SER A 119 3.27 10.84 23.15
N ASN A 120 2.99 11.66 24.17
CA ASN A 120 1.97 12.71 24.07
C ASN A 120 2.29 13.72 22.96
N ILE A 121 3.56 14.01 22.70
CA ILE A 121 3.99 14.89 21.60
C ILE A 121 3.63 14.28 20.24
N ALA A 122 3.91 12.98 20.04
CA ALA A 122 3.55 12.30 18.81
C ALA A 122 2.03 12.21 18.65
N LEU A 123 1.28 11.91 19.72
CA LEU A 123 -0.18 11.91 19.69
C LEU A 123 -0.76 13.29 19.35
N ALA A 124 -0.19 14.37 19.88
CA ALA A 124 -0.61 15.73 19.54
C ALA A 124 -0.40 16.04 18.04
N LYS A 125 0.78 15.70 17.50
CA LYS A 125 1.05 15.85 16.05
C LYS A 125 0.07 15.04 15.20
N ILE A 126 -0.20 13.79 15.60
CA ILE A 126 -1.16 12.91 14.92
C ILE A 126 -2.57 13.52 14.95
N ALA A 127 -3.03 14.02 16.11
CA ALA A 127 -4.34 14.65 16.23
C ALA A 127 -4.49 15.81 15.24
N THR A 128 -3.52 16.73 15.21
CA THR A 128 -3.53 17.89 14.32
C THR A 128 -3.69 17.48 12.85
N VAL A 129 -2.84 16.58 12.36
CA VAL A 129 -2.88 16.20 10.92
C VAL A 129 -4.11 15.37 10.54
N VAL A 130 -4.68 14.63 11.51
CA VAL A 130 -5.91 13.86 11.32
C VAL A 130 -7.13 14.78 11.30
N GLU A 131 -7.18 15.79 12.18
CA GLU A 131 -8.22 16.82 12.23
C GLU A 131 -8.21 17.67 10.95
N GLU A 132 -7.04 18.12 10.53
CA GLU A 132 -6.87 18.92 9.30
C GLU A 132 -7.05 18.08 8.02
N GLY A 133 -6.94 16.76 8.10
CA GLY A 133 -6.91 15.89 6.93
C GLY A 133 -5.70 16.12 6.02
N SER A 134 -4.62 16.67 6.59
CA SER A 134 -3.36 16.99 5.90
C SER A 134 -2.49 15.75 5.68
N MET A 135 -2.79 14.63 6.36
CA MET A 135 -2.19 13.32 6.11
C MET A 135 -3.16 12.33 5.41
N PRO A 136 -2.67 11.53 4.44
CA PRO A 136 -1.33 11.60 3.87
C PRO A 136 -1.15 12.86 2.98
N PRO A 137 0.10 13.28 2.69
CA PRO A 137 0.37 14.48 1.90
C PRO A 137 -0.31 14.42 0.52
N ILE A 138 -0.68 15.58 -0.02
CA ILE A 138 -1.41 15.67 -1.31
C ILE A 138 -0.67 14.96 -2.45
N ARG A 139 0.67 15.08 -2.50
CA ARG A 139 1.49 14.37 -3.51
C ARG A 139 1.33 12.86 -3.46
N TYR A 140 1.18 12.29 -2.26
CA TYR A 140 0.94 10.87 -2.09
C TYR A 140 -0.49 10.52 -2.53
N LYS A 141 -1.49 11.31 -2.11
CA LYS A 141 -2.89 11.13 -2.52
C LYS A 141 -3.13 11.21 -4.03
N ALA A 142 -2.32 11.97 -4.75
CA ALA A 142 -2.42 12.06 -6.21
C ALA A 142 -2.15 10.71 -6.90
N LEU A 143 -1.32 9.86 -6.29
CA LEU A 143 -1.00 8.51 -6.76
C LEU A 143 -1.80 7.43 -6.01
N HIS A 144 -2.23 7.74 -4.79
CA HIS A 144 -2.88 6.84 -3.84
C HIS A 144 -4.17 7.49 -3.29
N TRP A 145 -5.16 7.71 -4.15
CA TRP A 145 -6.40 8.40 -3.75
C TRP A 145 -7.15 7.68 -2.62
N ASP A 146 -6.96 6.36 -2.52
CA ASP A 146 -7.58 5.45 -1.56
C ASP A 146 -6.88 5.43 -0.20
N ALA A 147 -5.73 6.07 -0.06
CA ALA A 147 -4.95 6.10 1.18
C ALA A 147 -5.48 7.10 2.23
N SER A 148 -6.55 7.85 1.92
CA SER A 148 -7.13 8.81 2.86
C SER A 148 -7.86 8.09 3.98
N LEU A 149 -7.66 8.56 5.23
CA LEU A 149 -8.43 8.07 6.36
C LEU A 149 -9.92 8.42 6.18
N ASN A 150 -10.77 7.40 6.32
CA ASN A 150 -12.22 7.58 6.34
C ASN A 150 -12.70 8.18 7.68
N ARG A 151 -13.99 8.52 7.76
CA ARG A 151 -14.56 9.20 8.94
C ARG A 151 -14.42 8.37 10.20
N GLU A 152 -14.66 7.07 10.10
CA GLU A 152 -14.64 6.13 11.22
C GLU A 152 -13.21 5.97 11.77
N GLN A 153 -12.22 5.89 10.88
CA GLN A 153 -10.80 5.81 11.24
C GLN A 153 -10.32 7.08 11.91
N ARG A 154 -10.66 8.25 11.36
CA ARG A 154 -10.35 9.55 11.97
C ARG A 154 -10.93 9.64 13.38
N GLN A 155 -12.21 9.29 13.53
CA GLN A 155 -12.87 9.33 14.82
C GLN A 155 -12.23 8.37 15.83
N ALA A 156 -11.89 7.14 15.42
CA ALA A 156 -11.23 6.18 16.29
C ALA A 156 -9.88 6.70 16.82
N ILE A 157 -9.07 7.33 15.96
CA ILE A 157 -7.80 7.93 16.36
C ILE A 157 -8.02 9.07 17.36
N LEU A 158 -8.90 10.02 17.04
CA LEU A 158 -9.13 11.20 17.88
C LEU A 158 -9.74 10.82 19.23
N SER A 159 -10.71 9.91 19.27
CA SER A 159 -11.29 9.41 20.52
C SER A 159 -10.25 8.73 21.42
N TYR A 160 -9.34 7.94 20.84
CA TYR A 160 -8.26 7.32 21.60
C TYR A 160 -7.31 8.37 22.17
N ILE A 161 -6.87 9.33 21.35
CA ILE A 161 -5.97 10.41 21.80
C ILE A 161 -6.62 11.21 22.93
N GLN A 162 -7.90 11.55 22.81
CA GLN A 162 -8.66 12.22 23.87
C GLN A 162 -8.68 11.41 25.16
N SER A 163 -8.93 10.10 25.08
CA SER A 163 -8.91 9.22 26.26
C SER A 163 -7.53 9.15 26.93
N ARG A 164 -6.44 9.23 26.16
CA ARG A 164 -5.06 9.28 26.67
C ARG A 164 -4.75 10.60 27.38
N ASN A 165 -5.32 11.71 26.92
CA ASN A 165 -5.13 13.01 27.54
C ASN A 165 -5.87 13.16 28.87
N GLN A 166 -6.97 12.41 29.07
CA GLN A 166 -7.74 12.41 30.32
C GLN A 166 -7.12 11.52 31.43
N GLN A 167 -6.15 10.69 31.07
CA GLN A 167 -5.46 9.76 31.99
C GLN A 167 -4.11 10.29 32.49
N ASN A 168 -3.67 11.45 32.00
CA ASN A 168 -2.51 12.20 32.50
C ASN A 168 -2.96 13.31 33.44
#